data_AF-A0A963LV48-F1
#
_entry.id   AF-A0A963LV48-F1
#
_cell.length_a   1.000
_cell.length_b   1.000
_cell.length_c   1.000
_cell.angle_alpha   90.00
_cell.angle_beta   90.00
_cell.angle_gamma   90.00
#
_symmetry.space_group_name_H-M   'P 1'
#
loop_
_entity.id
_entity.type
_entity.pdbx_description
1 polymer ?
#
loop_
_entity_poly.entity_id
_entity_poly.type
_entity_poly.pdbx_seq_one_letter_code
_entity_poly.pdbx_strand_id
1 'polypeptide(L)'
;LEHGGQLELMDSGIAPKPAANDAPISDDASHGQAGNKRSTKPRSGLRDLPAHLPRQTVVHDPQGGCNCAECGKGLRVIGQDVSEVLDYEPGNFLVVRHVRPKLACGACQSIVQAPAPSRPVDRALAGAGLMAHVLVSKYADHTPLHRQSQIYARDGVDLAVSTLADIVAGTAWLLTPLAQALGRYVLGGAKVHGDDTPIRVLGGAASRAKTGRLWVYVRDDRASGDMAPPAVWFQYSADRRGEHPRRHLRNFQGILQADAFAGYDRLFDDGRIVEAACWSHARRKFYDIHEHQRKMPGTLAHEALQRIAAIFAIEADIQGQLPDERMRQRRLRTRPRLDELQRWLTDTLAQVSAKSPMALAIGYVMSNWRALTRFVDDGRMEAHNNIAERALRTVALGRKNFLHLGSDSGGERAAVIYSLLGSAKLIGLNPRAYLRHVLDRIAEHPINRIDELLPWAVADQIDTVRLPQRQAA
;
A
#
# COMPACT_ATOMS: atom_id res chain seq x y z
N LEU A 1 12.52 -25.76 17.97
CA LEU A 1 11.54 -24.74 18.41
C LEU A 1 10.94 -24.11 17.17
N GLU A 2 9.64 -24.30 17.02
CA GLU A 2 8.90 -24.19 15.76
C GLU A 2 8.69 -22.74 15.33
N HIS A 3 9.40 -22.30 14.28
CA HIS A 3 9.06 -21.09 13.53
C HIS A 3 8.12 -21.45 12.37
N GLY A 4 6.86 -21.71 12.69
CA GLY A 4 5.78 -22.02 11.75
C GLY A 4 5.23 -20.82 10.98
N GLY A 5 6.10 -20.10 10.27
CA GLY A 5 5.75 -18.94 9.45
C GLY A 5 6.12 -19.11 7.98
N GLN A 6 5.75 -20.22 7.34
CA GLN A 6 6.09 -20.49 5.93
C GLN A 6 4.94 -20.17 4.97
N LEU A 7 5.22 -19.26 4.04
CA LEU A 7 4.37 -18.90 2.91
C LEU A 7 4.41 -19.98 1.82
N GLU A 8 3.29 -20.65 1.60
CA GLU A 8 2.96 -21.27 0.32
C GLU A 8 2.76 -20.17 -0.74
N LEU A 9 3.72 -20.04 -1.64
CA LEU A 9 3.56 -19.38 -2.94
C LEU A 9 3.54 -20.51 -3.97
N MET A 10 2.33 -20.98 -4.30
CA MET A 10 2.15 -21.93 -5.39
C MET A 10 2.27 -21.21 -6.75
N ASP A 11 3.31 -21.65 -7.44
CA ASP A 11 3.38 -22.01 -8.86
C ASP A 11 3.12 -20.96 -9.96
N SER A 12 4.16 -20.73 -10.74
CA SER A 12 4.14 -19.99 -12.00
C SER A 12 4.84 -20.86 -13.05
N GLY A 13 4.06 -21.60 -13.84
CA GLY A 13 4.55 -22.40 -14.94
C GLY A 13 3.66 -22.26 -16.18
N ILE A 14 4.32 -22.19 -17.33
CA ILE A 14 3.81 -22.23 -18.72
C ILE A 14 3.82 -20.86 -19.44
N ALA A 15 4.93 -20.65 -20.15
CA ALA A 15 5.07 -19.66 -21.22
C ALA A 15 4.51 -20.22 -22.54
N PRO A 16 3.83 -19.43 -23.38
CA PRO A 16 3.62 -19.76 -24.79
C PRO A 16 4.50 -18.92 -25.74
N LYS A 17 5.03 -19.58 -26.78
CA LYS A 17 5.72 -19.01 -27.96
C LYS A 17 4.71 -18.44 -28.99
N PRO A 18 5.14 -17.61 -29.97
CA PRO A 18 4.28 -16.63 -30.67
C PRO A 18 3.89 -16.97 -32.12
N ALA A 19 3.02 -16.09 -32.67
CA ALA A 19 2.60 -15.80 -34.06
C ALA A 19 1.38 -16.60 -34.62
N ALA A 20 0.47 -16.07 -35.45
CA ALA A 20 0.48 -14.91 -36.35
C ALA A 20 -0.95 -14.40 -36.69
N ASN A 21 -1.07 -13.12 -37.10
CA ASN A 21 -2.02 -12.47 -38.06
C ASN A 21 -3.57 -12.61 -37.84
N ASP A 22 -4.46 -11.64 -38.05
CA ASP A 22 -4.48 -10.35 -38.78
C ASP A 22 -5.59 -9.40 -38.27
N ALA A 23 -5.33 -8.10 -38.45
CA ALA A 23 -6.21 -6.95 -38.78
C ALA A 23 -7.36 -6.45 -37.87
N PRO A 24 -7.64 -5.12 -37.90
CA PRO A 24 -8.24 -4.36 -36.81
C PRO A 24 -9.73 -4.08 -37.02
N ILE A 25 -10.48 -3.86 -35.94
CA ILE A 25 -11.78 -3.18 -36.03
C ILE A 25 -11.77 -1.99 -35.07
N SER A 26 -11.88 -0.83 -35.71
CA SER A 26 -11.91 0.53 -35.20
C SER A 26 -13.20 0.82 -34.41
N ASP A 27 -13.04 1.52 -33.29
CA ASP A 27 -14.03 2.46 -32.79
C ASP A 27 -14.14 3.63 -33.79
N ASP A 28 -15.34 3.98 -34.26
CA ASP A 28 -15.86 5.34 -34.05
C ASP A 28 -17.34 5.51 -34.47
N ALA A 29 -17.97 6.48 -33.82
CA ALA A 29 -19.38 6.83 -33.89
C ALA A 29 -19.83 7.51 -35.20
N SER A 30 -21.14 7.43 -35.53
CA SER A 30 -21.98 8.62 -35.82
C SER A 30 -23.46 8.27 -36.15
N HIS A 31 -24.29 9.30 -36.09
CA HIS A 31 -25.73 9.36 -35.85
C HIS A 31 -26.69 8.93 -36.99
N GLY A 32 -27.92 8.57 -36.58
CA GLY A 32 -29.14 8.65 -37.39
C GLY A 32 -30.41 8.56 -36.53
N GLN A 33 -31.19 9.64 -36.48
CA GLN A 33 -32.39 9.82 -35.64
C GLN A 33 -33.63 9.08 -36.17
N ALA A 34 -34.50 8.60 -35.26
CA ALA A 34 -35.96 8.71 -35.42
C ALA A 34 -36.64 8.61 -34.04
N GLY A 35 -37.51 9.57 -33.75
CA GLY A 35 -37.96 9.91 -32.41
C GLY A 35 -38.92 8.92 -31.75
N ASN A 36 -38.82 8.85 -30.43
CA ASN A 36 -39.93 8.51 -29.57
C ASN A 36 -39.87 9.43 -28.34
N LYS A 37 -40.89 10.27 -28.15
CA LYS A 37 -41.02 11.15 -26.98
C LYS A 37 -41.21 10.28 -25.73
N ARG A 38 -40.09 9.82 -25.17
CA ARG A 38 -40.03 9.20 -23.85
C ARG A 38 -40.41 10.28 -22.85
N SER A 39 -41.48 10.04 -22.09
CA SER A 39 -41.83 10.91 -20.97
C SER A 39 -40.59 11.09 -20.09
N THR A 40 -40.24 12.35 -19.84
CA THR A 40 -39.20 12.69 -18.88
C THR A 40 -39.71 12.25 -17.52
N LYS A 41 -39.37 11.01 -17.13
CA LYS A 41 -39.37 10.62 -15.72
C LYS A 41 -38.61 11.71 -14.97
N PRO A 42 -39.16 12.28 -13.89
CA PRO A 42 -38.43 13.25 -13.09
C PRO A 42 -37.11 12.59 -12.72
N ARG A 43 -35.98 13.23 -13.04
CA ARG A 43 -34.69 12.81 -12.51
C ARG A 43 -34.89 12.81 -11.00
N SER A 44 -34.92 11.63 -10.40
CA SER A 44 -34.97 11.50 -8.94
C SER A 44 -33.85 12.40 -8.43
N GLY A 45 -34.19 13.39 -7.61
CA GLY A 45 -33.20 14.13 -6.85
C GLY A 45 -32.26 13.14 -6.16
N LEU A 46 -31.06 13.61 -5.83
CA LEU A 46 -30.13 12.92 -4.93
C LEU A 46 -30.91 12.04 -3.95
N ARG A 47 -30.71 10.71 -4.01
CA ARG A 47 -31.40 9.72 -3.18
C ARG A 47 -31.52 10.25 -1.75
N ASP A 48 -32.74 10.44 -1.25
CA ASP A 48 -32.96 10.82 0.14
C ASP A 48 -32.19 9.83 1.03
N LEU A 49 -31.30 10.36 1.88
CA LEU A 49 -30.54 9.52 2.80
C LEU A 49 -31.50 8.86 3.78
N PRO A 50 -31.27 7.60 4.19
CA PRO A 50 -32.26 6.83 4.94
C PRO A 50 -32.74 7.58 6.19
N ALA A 51 -34.07 7.69 6.34
CA ALA A 51 -34.70 8.51 7.38
C ALA A 51 -34.43 7.99 8.80
N HIS A 52 -34.16 6.68 8.95
CA HIS A 52 -33.88 6.05 10.25
C HIS A 52 -32.49 6.34 10.79
N LEU A 53 -31.55 6.81 9.95
CA LEU A 53 -30.19 7.10 10.40
C LEU A 53 -30.14 8.33 11.32
N PRO A 54 -29.34 8.31 12.39
CA PRO A 54 -29.15 9.48 13.25
C PRO A 54 -28.55 10.64 12.44
N ARG A 55 -29.07 11.84 12.68
CA ARG A 55 -28.61 13.08 12.02
C ARG A 55 -27.84 13.94 13.00
N GLN A 56 -26.53 14.06 12.77
CA GLN A 56 -25.69 14.99 13.50
C GLN A 56 -25.72 16.34 12.79
N THR A 57 -26.32 17.34 13.42
CA THR A 57 -26.43 18.68 12.83
C THR A 57 -25.21 19.52 13.19
N VAL A 58 -24.54 20.06 12.18
CA VAL A 58 -23.45 21.03 12.31
C VAL A 58 -23.92 22.35 11.72
N VAL A 59 -24.06 23.36 12.57
CA VAL A 59 -24.45 24.72 12.15
C VAL A 59 -23.18 25.52 11.87
N HIS A 60 -23.12 26.13 10.69
CA HIS A 60 -22.02 26.98 10.26
C HIS A 60 -22.47 28.44 10.31
N ASP A 61 -22.15 29.11 11.41
CA ASP A 61 -22.48 30.52 11.59
C ASP A 61 -21.55 31.44 10.79
N PRO A 62 -22.06 32.56 10.25
CA PRO A 62 -21.21 33.52 9.55
C PRO A 62 -20.14 34.13 10.45
N GLN A 63 -18.97 34.41 9.85
CA GLN A 63 -17.89 35.12 10.54
C GLN A 63 -18.37 36.53 10.96
N GLY A 64 -18.06 36.96 12.19
CA GLY A 64 -18.48 38.25 12.75
C GLY A 64 -19.67 38.19 13.72
N GLY A 65 -20.27 37.00 13.93
CA GLY A 65 -21.31 36.79 14.93
C GLY A 65 -22.65 37.44 14.57
N CYS A 66 -23.41 37.88 15.57
CA CYS A 66 -24.75 38.43 15.36
C CYS A 66 -24.77 39.89 14.87
N ASN A 67 -23.62 40.50 14.61
CA ASN A 67 -23.52 41.90 14.21
C ASN A 67 -23.14 42.04 12.73
N CYS A 68 -23.82 42.94 12.04
CA CYS A 68 -23.53 43.27 10.66
C CYS A 68 -22.14 43.93 10.55
N ALA A 69 -21.26 43.36 9.74
CA ALA A 69 -19.91 43.90 9.53
C ALA A 69 -19.91 45.32 8.91
N GLU A 70 -20.95 45.68 8.16
CA GLU A 70 -21.05 46.99 7.51
C GLU A 70 -21.57 48.11 8.42
N CYS A 71 -22.54 47.81 9.30
CA CYS A 71 -23.24 48.85 10.07
C CYS A 71 -23.36 48.57 11.58
N GLY A 72 -22.80 47.46 12.08
CA GLY A 72 -22.77 47.10 13.50
C GLY A 72 -24.12 46.66 14.10
N LYS A 73 -25.23 46.74 13.36
CA LYS A 73 -26.56 46.34 13.87
C LYS A 73 -26.77 44.84 13.87
N GLY A 74 -27.70 44.38 14.71
CA GLY A 74 -28.08 42.98 14.83
C GLY A 74 -28.58 42.35 13.51
N LEU A 75 -28.17 41.11 13.29
CA LEU A 75 -28.57 40.27 12.17
C LEU A 75 -29.75 39.36 12.54
N ARG A 76 -30.62 39.07 11.57
CA ARG A 76 -31.75 38.13 11.72
C ARG A 76 -31.67 36.98 10.73
N VAL A 77 -32.02 35.78 11.16
CA VAL A 77 -32.12 34.61 10.27
C VAL A 77 -33.30 34.79 9.32
N ILE A 78 -33.04 34.70 8.01
CA ILE A 78 -34.06 34.80 6.95
C ILE A 78 -34.26 33.50 6.17
N GLY A 79 -33.42 32.50 6.43
CA GLY A 79 -33.46 31.20 5.78
C GLY A 79 -32.21 30.39 6.10
N GLN A 80 -32.09 29.21 5.52
CA GLN A 80 -30.90 28.37 5.68
C GLN A 80 -30.69 27.51 4.44
N ASP A 81 -29.43 27.20 4.13
CA ASP A 81 -29.10 26.12 3.20
C ASP A 81 -28.73 24.89 4.01
N VAL A 82 -29.29 23.74 3.63
CA VAL A 82 -29.03 22.45 4.27
C VAL A 82 -28.38 21.52 3.26
N SER A 83 -27.34 20.83 3.69
CA SER A 83 -26.72 19.76 2.90
C SER A 83 -26.41 18.57 3.79
N GLU A 84 -26.74 17.38 3.32
CA GLU A 84 -26.55 16.14 4.07
C GLU A 84 -25.52 15.25 3.39
N VAL A 85 -24.75 14.52 4.20
CA VAL A 85 -23.70 13.59 3.76
C VAL A 85 -23.81 12.32 4.61
N LEU A 86 -23.71 11.16 3.97
CA LEU A 86 -23.66 9.87 4.67
C LEU A 86 -22.26 9.67 5.22
N ASP A 87 -22.15 9.40 6.51
CA ASP A 87 -20.87 9.18 7.18
C ASP A 87 -20.88 7.91 8.04
N TYR A 88 -19.70 7.54 8.52
CA TYR A 88 -19.48 6.34 9.31
C TYR A 88 -18.62 6.62 10.54
N GLU A 89 -19.13 6.20 11.69
CA GLU A 89 -18.39 6.02 12.92
C GLU A 89 -18.29 4.52 13.23
N PRO A 90 -17.29 4.06 14.00
CA PRO A 90 -17.16 2.64 14.30
C PRO A 90 -18.48 2.00 14.76
N GLY A 91 -19.04 1.14 13.91
CA GLY A 91 -20.29 0.42 14.16
C GLY A 91 -21.59 1.16 13.79
N ASN A 92 -21.54 2.42 13.37
CA ASN A 92 -22.75 3.23 13.13
C ASN A 92 -22.66 4.06 11.85
N PHE A 93 -23.68 3.95 11.00
CA PHE A 93 -23.95 4.93 9.95
C PHE A 93 -24.67 6.13 10.54
N LEU A 94 -24.32 7.32 10.08
CA LEU A 94 -24.98 8.56 10.45
C LEU A 94 -25.06 9.50 9.26
N VAL A 95 -25.92 10.50 9.36
CA VAL A 95 -26.00 11.58 8.39
C VAL A 95 -25.46 12.85 9.04
N VAL A 96 -24.39 13.40 8.48
CA VAL A 96 -23.91 14.73 8.88
C VAL A 96 -24.72 15.76 8.11
N ARG A 97 -25.53 16.53 8.83
CA ARG A 97 -26.36 17.61 8.30
C ARG A 97 -25.66 18.94 8.53
N HIS A 98 -25.12 19.51 7.47
CA HIS A 98 -24.55 20.86 7.51
C HIS A 98 -25.64 21.90 7.24
N VAL A 99 -25.84 22.80 8.20
CA VAL A 99 -26.81 23.90 8.11
C VAL A 99 -26.05 25.21 8.05
N ARG A 100 -26.35 26.04 7.04
CA ARG A 100 -25.74 27.37 6.84
C ARG A 100 -26.84 28.44 6.91
N PRO A 101 -27.07 29.07 8.07
CA PRO A 101 -28.07 30.12 8.22
C PRO A 101 -27.75 31.33 7.33
N LYS A 102 -28.76 31.85 6.64
CA LYS A 102 -28.71 33.13 5.92
C LYS A 102 -29.17 34.21 6.88
N LEU A 103 -28.28 35.13 7.20
CA LEU A 103 -28.52 36.26 8.08
C LEU A 103 -28.71 37.53 7.25
N ALA A 104 -29.70 38.35 7.56
CA ALA A 104 -29.90 39.65 6.91
C ALA A 104 -29.86 40.79 7.92
N CYS A 105 -29.25 41.90 7.54
CA CYS A 105 -29.31 43.14 8.29
C CYS A 105 -30.62 43.89 8.00
N GLY A 106 -31.35 44.27 9.05
CA GLY A 106 -32.58 45.07 8.89
C GLY A 106 -32.34 46.52 8.43
N ALA A 107 -31.12 47.04 8.55
CA ALA A 107 -30.81 48.44 8.22
C ALA A 107 -30.15 48.63 6.86
N CYS A 108 -29.05 47.93 6.57
CA CYS A 108 -28.36 48.05 5.28
C CYS A 108 -28.76 46.97 4.26
N GLN A 109 -29.66 46.05 4.63
CA GLN A 109 -30.13 44.94 3.79
C GLN A 109 -29.04 43.96 3.32
N SER A 110 -27.83 44.06 3.86
CA SER A 110 -26.74 43.10 3.60
C SER A 110 -27.11 41.69 4.09
N ILE A 111 -26.77 40.68 3.29
CA ILE A 111 -27.00 39.26 3.58
C ILE A 111 -25.65 38.59 3.79
N VAL A 112 -25.51 37.89 4.92
CA VAL A 112 -24.29 37.19 5.32
C VAL A 112 -24.61 35.72 5.53
N GLN A 113 -23.74 34.83 5.04
CA GLN A 113 -23.84 33.39 5.22
C GLN A 113 -22.42 32.83 5.31
N ALA A 114 -22.18 31.84 6.18
CA ALA A 114 -20.91 31.11 6.18
C ALA A 114 -20.67 30.45 4.81
N PRO A 115 -19.42 30.32 4.32
CA PRO A 115 -19.14 29.55 3.11
C PRO A 115 -19.56 28.08 3.25
N ALA A 116 -19.69 27.36 2.14
CA ALA A 116 -19.95 25.93 2.20
C ALA A 116 -18.75 25.24 2.87
N PRO A 117 -18.97 24.32 3.83
CA PRO A 117 -17.85 23.58 4.40
C PRO A 117 -17.15 22.80 3.29
N SER A 118 -15.82 22.78 3.32
CA SER A 118 -15.06 21.93 2.42
C SER A 118 -15.41 20.47 2.66
N ARG A 119 -15.37 19.70 1.57
CA ARG A 119 -15.61 18.27 1.58
C ARG A 119 -14.38 17.59 0.97
N PRO A 120 -14.06 16.36 1.38
CA PRO A 120 -12.94 15.63 0.78
C PRO A 120 -13.08 15.51 -0.74
N VAL A 121 -14.30 15.27 -1.22
CA VAL A 121 -14.64 15.24 -2.65
C VAL A 121 -15.92 16.05 -2.87
N ASP A 122 -15.86 17.00 -3.80
CA ASP A 122 -16.98 17.88 -4.11
C ASP A 122 -18.24 17.09 -4.51
N ARG A 123 -19.37 17.46 -3.89
CA ARG A 123 -20.69 16.84 -4.11
C ARG A 123 -20.73 15.32 -3.84
N ALA A 124 -19.73 14.76 -3.18
CA ALA A 124 -19.74 13.35 -2.81
C ALA A 124 -20.84 13.07 -1.78
N LEU A 125 -21.46 11.89 -1.92
CA LEU A 125 -22.42 11.34 -0.97
C LEU A 125 -21.78 10.98 0.37
N ALA A 126 -20.49 10.63 0.34
CA ALA A 126 -19.76 10.06 1.47
C ALA A 126 -18.95 11.12 2.23
N GLY A 127 -19.01 11.08 3.56
CA GLY A 127 -18.15 11.81 4.46
C GLY A 127 -16.78 11.14 4.62
N ALA A 128 -15.86 11.82 5.31
CA ALA A 128 -14.51 11.33 5.52
C ALA A 128 -14.48 9.99 6.28
N GLY A 129 -15.36 9.79 7.26
CA GLY A 129 -15.49 8.55 8.00
C GLY A 129 -15.94 7.38 7.12
N LEU A 130 -16.94 7.58 6.26
CA LEU A 130 -17.38 6.55 5.30
C LEU A 130 -16.30 6.24 4.26
N MET A 131 -15.63 7.25 3.71
CA MET A 131 -14.50 7.05 2.80
C MET A 131 -13.38 6.24 3.47
N ALA A 132 -12.97 6.61 4.69
CA ALA A 132 -11.98 5.88 5.47
C ALA A 132 -12.43 4.43 5.74
N HIS A 133 -13.70 4.23 6.10
CA HIS A 133 -14.27 2.91 6.35
C HIS A 133 -14.20 2.03 5.10
N VAL A 134 -14.67 2.50 3.93
CA VAL A 134 -14.67 1.74 2.67
C VAL A 134 -13.25 1.30 2.29
N LEU A 135 -12.27 2.23 2.40
CA LEU A 135 -10.87 1.96 2.08
C LEU A 135 -10.25 0.95 3.05
N VAL A 136 -10.39 1.15 4.36
CA VAL A 136 -9.85 0.22 5.37
C VAL A 136 -10.49 -1.15 5.23
N SER A 137 -11.81 -1.23 5.15
CA SER A 137 -12.53 -2.50 4.98
C SER A 137 -12.05 -3.26 3.74
N LYS A 138 -11.73 -2.57 2.63
CA LYS A 138 -11.25 -3.23 1.40
C LYS A 138 -9.77 -3.62 1.44
N TYR A 139 -8.90 -2.69 1.83
CA TYR A 139 -7.46 -2.83 1.63
C TYR A 139 -6.72 -3.31 2.88
N ALA A 140 -7.26 -3.05 4.08
CA ALA A 140 -6.73 -3.54 5.34
C ALA A 140 -7.44 -4.82 5.82
N ASP A 141 -8.76 -4.90 5.65
CA ASP A 141 -9.58 -6.02 6.15
C ASP A 141 -10.02 -6.98 5.03
N HIS A 142 -9.61 -6.70 3.79
CA HIS A 142 -9.80 -7.56 2.62
C HIS A 142 -11.26 -7.89 2.28
N THR A 143 -12.20 -7.01 2.63
CA THR A 143 -13.63 -7.13 2.31
C THR A 143 -13.94 -6.50 0.94
N PRO A 144 -14.28 -7.29 -0.09
CA PRO A 144 -14.60 -6.78 -1.42
C PRO A 144 -15.81 -5.83 -1.42
N LEU A 145 -15.88 -4.92 -2.38
CA LEU A 145 -16.93 -3.88 -2.43
C LEU A 145 -18.35 -4.45 -2.50
N HIS A 146 -18.58 -5.55 -3.23
CA HIS A 146 -19.91 -6.19 -3.26
C HIS A 146 -20.32 -6.72 -1.87
N ARG A 147 -19.36 -7.23 -1.08
CA ARG A 147 -19.60 -7.72 0.27
C ARG A 147 -19.85 -6.56 1.23
N GLN A 148 -19.11 -5.46 1.08
CA GLN A 148 -19.39 -4.22 1.80
C GLN A 148 -20.81 -3.71 1.53
N SER A 149 -21.21 -3.62 0.27
CA SER A 149 -22.58 -3.24 -0.13
C SER A 149 -23.65 -4.10 0.55
N GLN A 150 -23.47 -5.43 0.56
CA GLN A 150 -24.39 -6.35 1.25
C GLN A 150 -24.38 -6.20 2.77
N ILE A 151 -23.23 -5.89 3.38
CA ILE A 151 -23.12 -5.63 4.82
C ILE A 151 -23.90 -4.36 5.15
N TYR A 152 -23.69 -3.27 4.40
CA TYR A 152 -24.35 -1.99 4.65
C TYR A 152 -25.87 -2.08 4.48
N ALA A 153 -26.35 -2.90 3.54
CA ALA A 153 -27.78 -3.13 3.34
C ALA A 153 -28.48 -3.73 4.57
N ARG A 154 -27.76 -4.45 5.45
CA ARG A 154 -28.32 -4.99 6.72
C ARG A 154 -28.64 -3.89 7.73
N ASP A 155 -27.98 -2.74 7.62
CA ASP A 155 -28.25 -1.54 8.42
C ASP A 155 -29.19 -0.56 7.71
N GLY A 156 -29.84 -1.01 6.61
CA GLY A 156 -30.74 -0.18 5.80
C GLY A 156 -30.01 0.84 4.91
N VAL A 157 -28.72 0.64 4.64
CA VAL A 157 -27.90 1.52 3.81
C VAL A 157 -27.59 0.86 2.46
N ASP A 158 -28.38 1.19 1.44
CA ASP A 158 -28.20 0.66 0.07
C ASP A 158 -27.21 1.50 -0.75
N LEU A 159 -25.96 1.04 -0.79
CA LEU A 159 -24.90 1.60 -1.63
C LEU A 159 -24.55 0.62 -2.75
N ALA A 160 -24.73 1.06 -4.00
CA ALA A 160 -24.35 0.28 -5.17
C ALA A 160 -22.82 0.08 -5.22
N VAL A 161 -22.37 -1.04 -5.78
CA VAL A 161 -20.94 -1.34 -5.94
C VAL A 161 -20.23 -0.29 -6.78
N SER A 162 -20.90 0.29 -7.78
CA SER A 162 -20.40 1.43 -8.56
C SER A 162 -20.13 2.65 -7.69
N THR A 163 -21.07 3.02 -6.82
CA THR A 163 -20.91 4.12 -5.86
C THR A 163 -19.73 3.88 -4.92
N LEU A 164 -19.54 2.64 -4.43
CA LEU A 164 -18.37 2.29 -3.62
C LEU A 164 -17.06 2.35 -4.43
N ALA A 165 -17.09 2.00 -5.71
CA ALA A 165 -15.95 2.13 -6.60
C ALA A 165 -15.60 3.60 -6.86
N ASP A 166 -16.59 4.47 -7.03
CA ASP A 166 -16.43 5.92 -7.18
C ASP A 166 -15.84 6.55 -5.92
N ILE A 167 -16.30 6.11 -4.73
CA ILE A 167 -15.69 6.49 -3.45
C ILE A 167 -14.20 6.11 -3.43
N VAL A 168 -13.86 4.85 -3.74
CA VAL A 168 -12.46 4.41 -3.81
C VAL A 168 -11.65 5.24 -4.80
N ALA A 169 -12.23 5.58 -5.96
CA ALA A 169 -11.57 6.35 -6.99
C ALA A 169 -11.29 7.79 -6.56
N GLY A 170 -12.32 8.50 -6.08
CA GLY A 170 -12.19 9.88 -5.63
C GLY A 170 -11.25 10.01 -4.42
N THR A 171 -11.37 9.12 -3.44
CA THR A 171 -10.50 9.13 -2.26
C THR A 171 -9.05 8.83 -2.62
N ALA A 172 -8.78 7.84 -3.50
CA ALA A 172 -7.41 7.56 -3.94
C ALA A 172 -6.78 8.72 -4.71
N TRP A 173 -7.56 9.40 -5.56
CA TRP A 173 -7.09 10.59 -6.27
C TRP A 173 -6.69 11.71 -5.30
N LEU A 174 -7.55 12.01 -4.33
CA LEU A 174 -7.29 13.01 -3.28
C LEU A 174 -6.04 12.70 -2.46
N LEU A 175 -5.81 11.41 -2.16
CA LEU A 175 -4.67 10.94 -1.38
C LEU A 175 -3.36 10.82 -2.18
N THR A 176 -3.41 10.97 -3.51
CA THR A 176 -2.24 10.76 -4.38
C THR A 176 -1.04 11.66 -4.04
N PRO A 177 -1.21 12.98 -3.82
CA PRO A 177 -0.09 13.84 -3.44
C PRO A 177 0.58 13.42 -2.12
N LEU A 178 -0.20 12.94 -1.15
CA LEU A 178 0.32 12.43 0.12
C LEU A 178 1.08 11.11 -0.06
N ALA A 179 0.60 10.21 -0.93
CA ALA A 179 1.35 8.99 -1.26
C ALA A 179 2.65 9.28 -2.05
N GLN A 180 2.69 10.34 -2.86
CA GLN A 180 3.91 10.80 -3.53
C GLN A 180 4.91 11.39 -2.53
N ALA A 181 4.44 12.16 -1.55
CA ALA A 181 5.23 12.64 -0.42
C ALA A 181 5.86 11.49 0.38
N LEU A 182 5.04 10.50 0.72
CA LEU A 182 5.49 9.27 1.37
C LEU A 182 6.56 8.55 0.54
N GLY A 183 6.40 8.48 -0.79
CA GLY A 183 7.40 7.93 -1.69
C GLY A 183 8.73 8.68 -1.65
N ARG A 184 8.71 10.03 -1.64
CA ARG A 184 9.94 10.84 -1.47
C ARG A 184 10.62 10.55 -0.14
N TYR A 185 9.84 10.42 0.95
CA TYR A 185 10.39 10.08 2.27
C TYR A 185 11.03 8.69 2.30
N VAL A 186 10.37 7.68 1.73
CA VAL A 186 10.92 6.31 1.64
C VAL A 186 12.21 6.28 0.84
N LEU A 187 12.22 6.92 -0.33
CA LEU A 187 13.40 6.97 -1.21
C LEU A 187 14.46 7.98 -0.74
N GLY A 188 14.22 8.75 0.32
CA GLY A 188 15.23 9.59 0.95
C GLY A 188 16.12 8.83 1.95
N GLY A 189 15.81 7.57 2.25
CA GLY A 189 16.63 6.73 3.13
C GLY A 189 17.94 6.26 2.46
N ALA A 190 18.94 5.89 3.26
CA ALA A 190 20.21 5.34 2.74
C ALA A 190 20.06 3.89 2.23
N LYS A 191 19.00 3.20 2.67
CA LYS A 191 18.63 1.83 2.27
C LYS A 191 17.13 1.75 2.05
N VAL A 192 16.72 1.00 1.04
CA VAL A 192 15.32 0.57 0.87
C VAL A 192 15.26 -0.92 0.60
N HIS A 193 14.25 -1.57 1.17
CA HIS A 193 13.86 -2.93 0.83
C HIS A 193 12.95 -2.90 -0.38
N GLY A 194 13.19 -3.74 -1.39
CA GLY A 194 12.40 -3.81 -2.62
C GLY A 194 11.93 -5.23 -2.92
N ASP A 195 10.68 -5.38 -3.34
CA ASP A 195 10.11 -6.65 -3.83
C ASP A 195 8.84 -6.37 -4.65
N ASP A 196 8.22 -7.40 -5.22
CA ASP A 196 6.97 -7.29 -5.97
C ASP A 196 6.05 -8.50 -5.77
N THR A 197 4.75 -8.31 -5.97
CA THR A 197 3.78 -9.42 -5.98
C THR A 197 2.84 -9.33 -7.16
N PRO A 198 2.48 -10.47 -7.79
CA PRO A 198 1.55 -10.46 -8.91
C PRO A 198 0.12 -10.18 -8.45
N ILE A 199 -0.63 -9.48 -9.30
CA ILE A 199 -2.07 -9.27 -9.14
C ILE A 199 -2.76 -9.40 -10.49
N ARG A 200 -3.90 -10.09 -10.52
CA ARG A 200 -4.70 -10.20 -11.75
C ARG A 200 -5.41 -8.89 -12.03
N VAL A 201 -5.46 -8.48 -13.30
CA VAL A 201 -6.02 -7.20 -13.73
C VAL A 201 -6.87 -7.42 -14.98
N LEU A 202 -8.08 -6.87 -15.01
CA LEU A 202 -8.95 -6.91 -16.19
C LEU A 202 -8.46 -5.94 -17.28
N GLY A 203 -8.98 -6.09 -18.50
CA GLY A 203 -8.61 -5.22 -19.63
C GLY A 203 -7.32 -5.64 -20.35
N GLY A 204 -6.96 -6.93 -20.33
CA GLY A 204 -5.95 -7.49 -21.21
C GLY A 204 -6.49 -7.77 -22.62
N ALA A 205 -5.61 -8.18 -23.52
CA ALA A 205 -5.95 -8.50 -24.91
C ALA A 205 -7.08 -9.55 -24.98
N ALA A 206 -8.00 -9.37 -25.93
CA ALA A 206 -9.20 -10.20 -26.10
C ALA A 206 -10.03 -10.35 -24.80
N SER A 207 -10.13 -9.27 -24.02
CA SER A 207 -10.88 -9.22 -22.75
C SER A 207 -10.40 -10.20 -21.67
N ARG A 208 -9.17 -10.73 -21.79
CA ARG A 208 -8.58 -11.63 -20.79
C ARG A 208 -7.98 -10.85 -19.63
N ALA A 209 -7.95 -11.47 -18.46
CA ALA A 209 -7.19 -10.94 -17.34
C ALA A 209 -5.68 -11.03 -17.64
N LYS A 210 -4.95 -9.94 -17.42
CA LYS A 210 -3.48 -9.89 -17.44
C LYS A 210 -2.91 -9.93 -16.02
N THR A 211 -1.59 -10.06 -15.91
CA THR A 211 -0.88 -10.07 -14.63
C THR A 211 -0.10 -8.78 -14.46
N GLY A 212 -0.65 -7.87 -13.66
CA GLY A 212 0.06 -6.68 -13.19
C GLY A 212 0.93 -7.00 -11.97
N ARG A 213 1.74 -6.03 -11.55
CA ARG A 213 2.61 -6.11 -10.37
C ARG A 213 2.33 -4.96 -9.42
N LEU A 214 2.29 -5.29 -8.13
CA LEU A 214 2.45 -4.30 -7.06
C LEU A 214 3.86 -4.44 -6.51
N TRP A 215 4.68 -3.42 -6.77
CA TRP A 215 6.01 -3.25 -6.22
C TRP A 215 5.90 -2.63 -4.84
N VAL A 216 6.78 -3.02 -3.95
CA VAL A 216 6.91 -2.42 -2.62
C VAL A 216 8.33 -1.89 -2.43
N TYR A 217 8.41 -0.72 -1.80
CA TYR A 217 9.64 -0.16 -1.28
C TYR A 217 9.44 0.16 0.19
N VAL A 218 10.27 -0.39 1.06
CA VAL A 218 10.15 -0.19 2.51
C VAL A 218 11.40 0.46 3.06
N ARG A 219 11.20 1.55 3.79
CA ARG A 219 12.21 2.16 4.66
C ARG A 219 11.91 1.73 6.09
N ASP A 220 12.73 0.85 6.65
CA ASP A 220 12.62 0.39 8.02
C ASP A 220 13.99 -0.08 8.52
N ASP A 221 14.71 0.83 9.16
CA ASP A 221 16.08 0.64 9.65
C ASP A 221 16.13 0.45 11.17
N ARG A 222 14.99 0.17 11.80
CA ARG A 222 14.90 -0.12 13.25
C ARG A 222 15.75 -1.32 13.65
N ALA A 223 15.93 -2.29 12.76
CA ALA A 223 16.81 -3.43 12.98
C ALA A 223 18.29 -3.05 13.11
N SER A 224 18.69 -1.89 12.59
CA SER A 224 20.01 -1.28 12.79
C SER A 224 19.99 -0.06 13.71
N GLY A 225 18.98 0.04 14.58
CA GLY A 225 18.89 1.10 15.60
C GLY A 225 18.46 2.48 15.10
N ASP A 226 17.96 2.59 13.86
CA ASP A 226 17.41 3.85 13.36
C ASP A 226 16.06 4.17 14.04
N MET A 227 15.87 5.44 14.39
CA MET A 227 14.66 5.97 15.01
C MET A 227 13.74 6.68 14.01
N ALA A 228 14.16 6.82 12.74
CA ALA A 228 13.32 7.36 11.69
C ALA A 228 12.03 6.53 11.54
N PRO A 229 10.86 7.18 11.38
CA PRO A 229 9.60 6.47 11.21
C PRO A 229 9.64 5.46 10.06
N PRO A 230 9.28 4.18 10.29
CA PRO A 230 9.21 3.20 9.22
C PRO A 230 8.06 3.53 8.26
N ALA A 231 8.27 3.29 6.98
CA ALA A 231 7.31 3.62 5.94
C ALA A 231 7.36 2.62 4.78
N VAL A 232 6.22 2.41 4.15
CA VAL A 232 6.08 1.58 2.96
C VAL A 232 5.41 2.34 1.83
N TRP A 233 6.00 2.24 0.65
CA TRP A 233 5.51 2.84 -0.57
C TRP A 233 5.29 1.77 -1.64
N PHE A 234 4.07 1.71 -2.16
CA PHE A 234 3.69 0.80 -3.22
C PHE A 234 3.61 1.51 -4.57
N GLN A 235 3.99 0.79 -5.61
CA GLN A 235 3.82 1.22 -7.00
C GLN A 235 3.17 0.12 -7.83
N TYR A 236 2.39 0.50 -8.82
CA TYR A 236 1.75 -0.43 -9.74
C TYR A 236 2.41 -0.41 -11.11
N SER A 237 2.47 -1.57 -11.77
CA SER A 237 2.75 -1.67 -13.20
C SER A 237 1.94 -2.78 -13.86
N ALA A 238 1.72 -2.65 -15.17
CA ALA A 238 0.96 -3.62 -15.97
C ALA A 238 1.70 -4.95 -16.22
N ASP A 239 3.01 -5.02 -15.97
CA ASP A 239 3.85 -6.22 -16.07
C ASP A 239 5.07 -6.15 -15.13
N ARG A 240 5.97 -7.15 -15.21
CA ARG A 240 7.16 -7.27 -14.35
C ARG A 240 8.46 -6.76 -15.00
N ARG A 241 8.40 -5.91 -16.04
CA ARG A 241 9.63 -5.47 -16.72
C ARG A 241 10.54 -4.64 -15.81
N GLY A 242 11.86 -4.75 -16.00
CA GLY A 242 12.85 -3.98 -15.26
C GLY A 242 12.81 -2.46 -15.48
N GLU A 243 12.06 -1.99 -16.48
CA GLU A 243 11.84 -0.55 -16.68
C GLU A 243 11.04 0.10 -15.53
N HIS A 244 10.15 -0.66 -14.87
CA HIS A 244 9.33 -0.15 -13.77
C HIS A 244 10.17 0.18 -12.54
N PRO A 245 10.98 -0.74 -11.97
CA PRO A 245 11.85 -0.38 -10.86
C PRO A 245 12.88 0.69 -11.23
N ARG A 246 13.40 0.72 -12.48
CA ARG A 246 14.22 1.83 -12.99
C ARG A 246 13.52 3.18 -12.93
N ARG A 247 12.24 3.25 -13.32
CA ARG A 247 11.44 4.47 -13.25
C ARG A 247 11.12 4.87 -11.80
N HIS A 248 10.83 3.90 -10.94
CA HIS A 248 10.50 4.12 -9.53
C HIS A 248 11.73 4.63 -8.74
N LEU A 249 12.91 4.04 -9.00
CA LEU A 249 14.17 4.32 -8.29
C LEU A 249 15.10 5.28 -9.04
N ARG A 250 14.59 6.02 -10.04
CA ARG A 250 15.40 6.90 -10.91
C ARG A 250 16.24 7.94 -10.15
N ASN A 251 15.71 8.43 -9.02
CA ASN A 251 16.35 9.45 -8.19
C ASN A 251 16.89 8.88 -6.87
N PHE A 252 16.82 7.55 -6.67
CA PHE A 252 17.30 6.91 -5.46
C PHE A 252 18.81 6.71 -5.53
N GLN A 253 19.52 6.91 -4.42
CA GLN A 253 20.92 6.57 -4.27
C GLN A 253 21.10 5.89 -2.92
N GLY A 254 21.83 4.78 -2.88
CA GLY A 254 22.01 4.01 -1.66
C GLY A 254 21.88 2.52 -1.89
N ILE A 255 21.37 1.81 -0.89
CA ILE A 255 21.32 0.35 -0.90
C ILE A 255 19.92 -0.13 -1.28
N LEU A 256 19.83 -1.01 -2.28
CA LEU A 256 18.61 -1.75 -2.58
C LEU A 256 18.74 -3.18 -2.05
N GLN A 257 18.01 -3.47 -0.98
CA GLN A 257 17.88 -4.81 -0.43
C GLN A 257 16.73 -5.54 -1.14
N ALA A 258 17.03 -6.54 -1.96
CA ALA A 258 16.03 -7.23 -2.78
C ALA A 258 16.34 -8.72 -3.00
N ASP A 259 15.45 -9.43 -3.69
CA ASP A 259 15.81 -10.70 -4.32
C ASP A 259 16.70 -10.46 -5.54
N ALA A 260 17.36 -11.51 -6.02
CA ALA A 260 18.18 -11.45 -7.24
C ALA A 260 17.31 -11.52 -8.52
N PHE A 261 16.28 -10.67 -8.60
CA PHE A 261 15.48 -10.53 -9.81
C PHE A 261 16.26 -9.76 -10.87
N ALA A 262 16.51 -10.41 -12.01
CA ALA A 262 17.30 -9.84 -13.12
C ALA A 262 16.77 -8.50 -13.68
N GLY A 263 15.50 -8.14 -13.41
CA GLY A 263 14.99 -6.81 -13.78
C GLY A 263 15.59 -5.66 -12.96
N TYR A 264 16.31 -5.96 -11.87
CA TYR A 264 17.06 -4.99 -11.09
C TYR A 264 18.48 -4.74 -11.61
N ASP A 265 19.07 -5.65 -12.39
CA ASP A 265 20.51 -5.61 -12.75
C ASP A 265 20.97 -4.23 -13.25
N ARG A 266 20.21 -3.62 -14.17
CA ARG A 266 20.51 -2.30 -14.74
C ARG A 266 20.47 -1.13 -13.75
N LEU A 267 19.94 -1.33 -12.54
CA LEU A 267 19.99 -0.32 -11.47
C LEU A 267 21.39 -0.20 -10.88
N PHE A 268 22.22 -1.22 -11.02
CA PHE A 268 23.53 -1.32 -10.36
C PHE A 268 24.70 -0.92 -11.27
N ASP A 269 24.46 -0.76 -12.58
CA ASP A 269 25.48 -0.48 -13.60
C ASP A 269 26.28 0.81 -13.33
N ASP A 270 25.61 1.85 -12.83
CA ASP A 270 26.20 3.18 -12.59
C ASP A 270 26.82 3.32 -11.19
N GLY A 271 26.71 2.29 -10.33
CA GLY A 271 27.20 2.29 -8.95
C GLY A 271 26.42 3.21 -7.98
N ARG A 272 25.39 3.91 -8.44
CA ARG A 272 24.52 4.77 -7.60
C ARG A 272 23.70 3.94 -6.62
N ILE A 273 23.28 2.76 -7.05
CA ILE A 273 22.56 1.80 -6.21
C ILE A 273 23.48 0.60 -5.95
N VAL A 274 23.65 0.28 -4.68
CA VAL A 274 24.39 -0.91 -4.24
C VAL A 274 23.38 -2.03 -3.97
N GLU A 275 23.52 -3.13 -4.69
CA GLU A 275 22.73 -4.34 -4.49
C GLU A 275 23.02 -5.00 -3.14
N ALA A 276 21.99 -5.38 -2.39
CA ALA A 276 22.10 -6.27 -1.24
C ALA A 276 21.10 -7.43 -1.41
N ALA A 277 21.61 -8.64 -1.60
CA ALA A 277 20.79 -9.79 -1.92
C ALA A 277 20.23 -10.46 -0.65
N CYS A 278 19.17 -11.24 -0.82
CA CYS A 278 18.40 -11.84 0.27
C CYS A 278 18.76 -13.31 0.53
N TRP A 279 19.28 -13.63 1.73
CA TRP A 279 19.49 -15.02 2.16
C TRP A 279 18.21 -15.82 2.33
N SER A 280 17.05 -15.21 2.60
CA SER A 280 15.77 -15.94 2.67
C SER A 280 15.41 -16.55 1.31
N HIS A 281 15.66 -15.83 0.21
CA HIS A 281 15.44 -16.33 -1.16
C HIS A 281 16.44 -17.43 -1.52
N ALA A 282 17.71 -17.28 -1.15
CA ALA A 282 18.71 -18.34 -1.29
C ALA A 282 18.32 -19.61 -0.51
N ARG A 283 17.96 -19.45 0.79
CA ARG A 283 17.52 -20.52 1.68
C ARG A 283 16.31 -21.27 1.13
N ARG A 284 15.34 -20.56 0.54
CA ARG A 284 14.11 -21.15 0.00
C ARG A 284 14.41 -22.24 -1.03
N LYS A 285 15.43 -22.06 -1.88
CA LYS A 285 15.80 -23.05 -2.89
C LYS A 285 16.25 -24.38 -2.28
N PHE A 286 17.01 -24.34 -1.19
CA PHE A 286 17.39 -25.56 -0.44
C PHE A 286 16.21 -26.14 0.33
N TYR A 287 15.34 -25.27 0.86
CA TYR A 287 14.13 -25.70 1.56
C TYR A 287 13.21 -26.49 0.64
N ASP A 288 12.93 -26.01 -0.57
CA ASP A 288 12.05 -26.69 -1.52
C ASP A 288 12.58 -28.09 -1.87
N ILE A 289 13.91 -28.25 -2.01
CA ILE A 289 14.55 -29.57 -2.20
C ILE A 289 14.33 -30.46 -0.97
N HIS A 290 14.54 -29.92 0.23
CA HIS A 290 14.36 -30.66 1.48
C HIS A 290 12.90 -31.08 1.69
N GLU A 291 11.92 -30.25 1.29
CA GLU A 291 10.50 -30.61 1.28
C GLU A 291 10.22 -31.79 0.35
N HIS A 292 10.74 -31.75 -0.88
CA HIS A 292 10.60 -32.87 -1.82
C HIS A 292 11.27 -34.15 -1.32
N GLN A 293 12.32 -34.02 -0.51
CA GLN A 293 12.98 -35.11 0.21
C GLN A 293 12.25 -35.50 1.51
N ARG A 294 11.02 -35.03 1.72
CA ARG A 294 10.20 -35.30 2.92
C ARG A 294 10.89 -34.92 4.24
N LYS A 295 11.65 -33.83 4.22
CA LYS A 295 12.39 -33.30 5.38
C LYS A 295 13.39 -34.30 5.98
N MET A 296 13.96 -35.19 5.15
CA MET A 296 14.92 -36.20 5.60
C MET A 296 16.19 -35.54 6.19
N PRO A 297 16.57 -35.86 7.45
CA PRO A 297 17.82 -35.36 8.05
C PRO A 297 19.07 -35.88 7.33
N GLY A 298 20.17 -35.12 7.43
CA GLY A 298 21.48 -35.52 6.88
C GLY A 298 21.61 -35.47 5.36
N THR A 299 20.59 -35.00 4.64
CA THR A 299 20.74 -34.71 3.20
C THR A 299 21.54 -33.43 2.98
N LEU A 300 22.17 -33.28 1.80
CA LEU A 300 22.86 -32.05 1.42
C LEU A 300 21.98 -30.79 1.55
N ALA A 301 20.68 -30.90 1.24
CA ALA A 301 19.73 -29.80 1.41
C ALA A 301 19.51 -29.45 2.89
N HIS A 302 19.42 -30.47 3.75
CA HIS A 302 19.33 -30.28 5.19
C HIS A 302 20.59 -29.60 5.76
N GLU A 303 21.77 -30.04 5.37
CA GLU A 303 23.05 -29.44 5.80
C GLU A 303 23.16 -27.97 5.38
N ALA A 304 22.79 -27.64 4.13
CA ALA A 304 22.75 -26.26 3.66
C ALA A 304 21.83 -25.39 4.54
N LEU A 305 20.65 -25.89 4.89
CA LEU A 305 19.71 -25.18 5.76
C LEU A 305 20.26 -24.96 7.18
N GLN A 306 20.98 -25.94 7.73
CA GLN A 306 21.62 -25.81 9.05
C GLN A 306 22.71 -24.74 9.04
N ARG A 307 23.56 -24.73 8.00
CA ARG A 307 24.61 -23.71 7.85
C ARG A 307 24.04 -22.30 7.70
N ILE A 308 22.97 -22.15 6.92
CA ILE A 308 22.27 -20.86 6.79
C ILE A 308 21.56 -20.47 8.10
N ALA A 309 20.99 -21.43 8.84
CA ALA A 309 20.36 -21.16 10.13
C ALA A 309 21.35 -20.60 11.15
N ALA A 310 22.61 -21.06 11.14
CA ALA A 310 23.66 -20.52 12.01
C ALA A 310 23.97 -19.03 11.73
N ILE A 311 23.87 -18.59 10.46
CA ILE A 311 23.99 -17.17 10.09
C ILE A 311 22.82 -16.38 10.66
N PHE A 312 21.58 -16.87 10.49
CA PHE A 312 20.40 -16.18 11.02
C PHE A 312 20.35 -16.11 12.54
N ALA A 313 20.90 -17.11 13.25
CA ALA A 313 21.04 -17.04 14.70
C ALA A 313 21.92 -15.84 15.14
N ILE A 314 23.02 -15.59 14.44
CA ILE A 314 23.87 -14.42 14.72
C ILE A 314 23.12 -13.13 14.42
N GLU A 315 22.37 -13.07 13.32
CA GLU A 315 21.59 -11.88 12.95
C GLU A 315 20.49 -11.55 13.97
N ALA A 316 19.86 -12.56 14.57
CA ALA A 316 18.90 -12.39 15.64
C ALA A 316 19.55 -11.79 16.90
N ASP A 317 20.75 -12.24 17.26
CA ASP A 317 21.48 -11.74 18.45
C ASP A 317 21.89 -10.25 18.33
N ILE A 318 22.08 -9.75 17.11
CA ILE A 318 22.55 -8.38 16.85
C ILE A 318 21.45 -7.43 16.38
N GLN A 319 20.19 -7.87 16.42
CA GLN A 319 19.04 -7.06 16.01
C GLN A 319 18.85 -5.86 16.95
N GLY A 320 18.64 -4.67 16.37
CA GLY A 320 18.46 -3.41 17.10
C GLY A 320 19.76 -2.72 17.52
N GLN A 321 20.90 -3.38 17.36
CA GLN A 321 22.20 -2.76 17.60
C GLN A 321 22.56 -1.74 16.50
N LEU A 322 23.44 -0.81 16.80
CA LEU A 322 23.91 0.19 15.83
C LEU A 322 24.70 -0.47 14.68
N PRO A 323 24.80 0.19 13.50
CA PRO A 323 25.47 -0.38 12.34
C PRO A 323 26.92 -0.84 12.62
N ASP A 324 27.72 -0.03 13.33
CA ASP A 324 29.12 -0.37 13.60
C ASP A 324 29.27 -1.61 14.49
N GLU A 325 28.38 -1.78 15.47
CA GLU A 325 28.32 -2.97 16.31
C GLU A 325 27.97 -4.20 15.48
N ARG A 326 26.91 -4.10 14.67
CA ARG A 326 26.47 -5.18 13.76
C ARG A 326 27.61 -5.61 12.84
N MET A 327 28.30 -4.66 12.22
CA MET A 327 29.46 -4.94 11.36
C MET A 327 30.58 -5.64 12.13
N ARG A 328 30.93 -5.17 13.34
CA ARG A 328 31.98 -5.81 14.16
C ARG A 328 31.62 -7.26 14.49
N GLN A 329 30.40 -7.51 14.95
CA GLN A 329 29.91 -8.86 15.28
C GLN A 329 29.88 -9.76 14.05
N ARG A 330 29.42 -9.26 12.89
CA ARG A 330 29.39 -10.03 11.64
C ARG A 330 30.79 -10.39 11.16
N ARG A 331 31.77 -9.48 11.25
CA ARG A 331 33.17 -9.80 10.92
C ARG A 331 33.75 -10.88 11.84
N LEU A 332 33.44 -10.85 13.13
CA LEU A 332 33.93 -11.83 14.09
C LEU A 332 33.23 -13.20 13.97
N ARG A 333 31.91 -13.20 13.79
CA ARG A 333 31.06 -14.40 13.94
C ARG A 333 30.49 -14.92 12.62
N THR A 334 30.01 -14.02 11.75
CA THR A 334 29.32 -14.39 10.50
C THR A 334 30.29 -14.68 9.37
N ARG A 335 31.37 -13.90 9.24
CA ARG A 335 32.37 -14.08 8.18
C ARG A 335 32.96 -15.50 8.16
N PRO A 336 33.43 -16.08 9.29
CA PRO A 336 33.95 -17.45 9.28
C PRO A 336 32.91 -18.49 8.84
N ARG A 337 31.64 -18.29 9.19
CA ARG A 337 30.53 -19.19 8.80
C ARG A 337 30.25 -19.11 7.30
N LEU A 338 30.31 -17.90 6.73
CA LEU A 338 30.16 -17.71 5.29
C LEU A 338 31.33 -18.33 4.52
N ASP A 339 32.57 -18.18 5.00
CA ASP A 339 33.75 -18.78 4.35
C ASP A 339 33.72 -20.32 4.43
N GLU A 340 33.19 -20.89 5.51
CA GLU A 340 32.93 -22.33 5.63
C GLU A 340 31.81 -22.79 4.67
N LEU A 341 30.70 -22.05 4.62
CA LEU A 341 29.59 -22.33 3.72
C LEU A 341 30.02 -22.26 2.25
N GLN A 342 30.84 -21.27 1.87
CA GLN A 342 31.32 -21.13 0.49
C GLN A 342 32.12 -22.35 0.05
N ARG A 343 33.09 -22.77 0.86
CA ARG A 343 33.91 -23.96 0.57
C ARG A 343 33.04 -25.20 0.43
N TRP A 344 32.15 -25.43 1.40
CA TRP A 344 31.24 -26.58 1.36
C TRP A 344 30.34 -26.56 0.11
N LEU A 345 29.82 -25.40 -0.29
CA LEU A 345 29.02 -25.26 -1.52
C LEU A 345 29.85 -25.57 -2.77
N THR A 346 31.09 -25.10 -2.85
CA THR A 346 32.01 -25.38 -3.95
C THR A 346 32.33 -26.88 -4.05
N ASP A 347 32.68 -27.52 -2.93
CA ASP A 347 32.98 -28.95 -2.88
C ASP A 347 31.76 -29.80 -3.24
N THR A 348 30.58 -29.40 -2.75
CA THR A 348 29.32 -30.07 -3.06
C THR A 348 28.97 -29.96 -4.53
N LEU A 349 29.19 -28.78 -5.14
CA LEU A 349 28.90 -28.56 -6.57
C LEU A 349 29.71 -29.49 -7.47
N ALA A 350 30.95 -29.85 -7.09
CA ALA A 350 31.79 -30.78 -7.82
C ALA A 350 31.29 -32.24 -7.77
N GLN A 351 30.44 -32.58 -6.79
CA GLN A 351 29.96 -33.94 -6.55
C GLN A 351 28.54 -34.18 -7.08
N VAL A 352 27.79 -33.12 -7.42
CA VAL A 352 26.41 -33.24 -7.91
C VAL A 352 26.34 -33.05 -9.43
N SER A 353 25.37 -33.70 -10.07
CA SER A 353 25.09 -33.47 -11.49
C SER A 353 24.71 -32.00 -11.74
N ALA A 354 25.29 -31.39 -12.78
CA ALA A 354 25.12 -29.98 -13.11
C ALA A 354 23.66 -29.53 -13.32
N LYS A 355 22.78 -30.46 -13.70
CA LYS A 355 21.34 -30.19 -13.91
C LYS A 355 20.47 -30.54 -12.70
N SER A 356 21.06 -31.00 -11.60
CA SER A 356 20.30 -31.35 -10.40
C SER A 356 19.70 -30.10 -9.75
N PRO A 357 18.55 -30.22 -9.04
CA PRO A 357 18.00 -29.11 -8.26
C PRO A 357 19.02 -28.52 -7.27
N MET A 358 19.89 -29.36 -6.70
CA MET A 358 20.97 -28.94 -5.82
C MET A 358 21.99 -28.05 -6.54
N ALA A 359 22.48 -28.46 -7.72
CA ALA A 359 23.40 -27.64 -8.51
C ALA A 359 22.81 -26.26 -8.87
N LEU A 360 21.51 -26.21 -9.20
CA LEU A 360 20.81 -24.95 -9.49
C LEU A 360 20.69 -24.05 -8.24
N ALA A 361 20.42 -24.64 -7.07
CA ALA A 361 20.36 -23.90 -5.80
C ALA A 361 21.74 -23.34 -5.42
N ILE A 362 22.80 -24.14 -5.53
CA ILE A 362 24.17 -23.70 -5.29
C ILE A 362 24.59 -22.63 -6.30
N GLY A 363 24.30 -22.84 -7.59
CA GLY A 363 24.59 -21.88 -8.65
C GLY A 363 23.96 -20.51 -8.38
N TYR A 364 22.72 -20.47 -7.87
CA TYR A 364 22.10 -19.22 -7.45
C TYR A 364 22.88 -18.51 -6.35
N VAL A 365 23.34 -19.23 -5.32
CA VAL A 365 24.12 -18.64 -4.22
C VAL A 365 25.47 -18.13 -4.73
N MET A 366 26.16 -18.93 -5.54
CA MET A 366 27.48 -18.58 -6.07
C MET A 366 27.43 -17.36 -7.00
N SER A 367 26.46 -17.31 -7.91
CA SER A 367 26.29 -16.16 -8.84
C SER A 367 25.98 -14.86 -8.11
N ASN A 368 25.37 -14.93 -6.92
CA ASN A 368 25.00 -13.76 -6.13
C ASN A 368 25.89 -13.56 -4.88
N TRP A 369 27.01 -14.27 -4.78
CA TRP A 369 27.81 -14.34 -3.54
C TRP A 369 28.24 -12.97 -3.02
N ARG A 370 28.69 -12.09 -3.92
CA ARG A 370 29.10 -10.72 -3.56
C ARG A 370 27.93 -9.96 -2.94
N ALA A 371 26.77 -9.96 -3.56
CA ALA A 371 25.59 -9.27 -3.05
C ALA A 371 25.05 -9.91 -1.75
N LEU A 372 25.14 -11.24 -1.62
CA LEU A 372 24.73 -11.98 -0.43
C LEU A 372 25.65 -11.77 0.77
N THR A 373 26.89 -11.31 0.58
CA THR A 373 27.88 -11.17 1.66
C THR A 373 28.19 -9.72 2.04
N ARG A 374 27.74 -8.73 1.25
CA ARG A 374 27.95 -7.29 1.51
C ARG A 374 27.51 -6.85 2.92
N PHE A 375 26.45 -7.46 3.47
CA PHE A 375 25.93 -7.10 4.80
C PHE A 375 26.94 -7.32 5.94
N VAL A 376 27.97 -8.14 5.73
CA VAL A 376 29.06 -8.36 6.70
C VAL A 376 29.89 -7.10 6.91
N ASP A 377 30.06 -6.31 5.84
CA ASP A 377 30.91 -5.11 5.82
C ASP A 377 30.13 -3.80 5.86
N ASP A 378 28.80 -3.87 5.88
CA ASP A 378 27.91 -2.71 6.05
C ASP A 378 26.78 -3.05 7.03
N GLY A 379 26.90 -2.53 8.26
CA GLY A 379 25.94 -2.78 9.35
C GLY A 379 24.52 -2.26 9.11
N ARG A 380 24.33 -1.39 8.11
CA ARG A 380 23.01 -0.87 7.71
C ARG A 380 22.22 -1.92 6.93
N MET A 381 22.90 -2.86 6.28
CA MET A 381 22.25 -3.92 5.51
C MET A 381 21.71 -5.02 6.43
N GLU A 382 20.65 -5.69 5.97
CA GLU A 382 20.16 -6.92 6.59
C GLU A 382 20.75 -8.14 5.87
N ALA A 383 20.70 -9.33 6.47
CA ALA A 383 20.97 -10.56 5.74
C ALA A 383 19.78 -10.98 4.83
N HIS A 384 18.59 -10.43 5.06
CA HIS A 384 17.36 -10.84 4.37
C HIS A 384 16.43 -9.66 4.02
N ASN A 385 15.45 -9.92 3.16
CA ASN A 385 14.47 -8.95 2.68
C ASN A 385 13.05 -9.16 3.26
N ASN A 386 12.94 -9.86 4.39
CA ASN A 386 11.65 -10.24 4.99
C ASN A 386 10.73 -9.04 5.29
N ILE A 387 11.28 -7.83 5.44
CA ILE A 387 10.51 -6.59 5.63
C ILE A 387 9.60 -6.32 4.42
N ALA A 388 10.13 -6.39 3.19
CA ALA A 388 9.34 -6.20 1.98
C ALA A 388 8.28 -7.31 1.81
N GLU A 389 8.67 -8.56 2.05
CA GLU A 389 7.75 -9.71 1.98
C GLU A 389 6.56 -9.56 2.94
N ARG A 390 6.83 -9.13 4.19
CA ARG A 390 5.79 -8.85 5.18
C ARG A 390 4.86 -7.73 4.72
N ALA A 391 5.38 -6.68 4.10
CA ALA A 391 4.56 -5.61 3.55
C ALA A 391 3.65 -6.12 2.40
N LEU A 392 4.16 -6.97 1.51
CA LEU A 392 3.38 -7.58 0.42
C LEU A 392 2.29 -8.55 0.91
N ARG A 393 2.40 -9.09 2.14
CA ARG A 393 1.42 -10.02 2.70
C ARG A 393 0.00 -9.44 2.72
N THR A 394 -0.16 -8.13 2.96
CA THR A 394 -1.47 -7.46 2.93
C THR A 394 -2.12 -7.59 1.54
N VAL A 395 -1.32 -7.48 0.47
CA VAL A 395 -1.80 -7.64 -0.91
C VAL A 395 -2.11 -9.10 -1.21
N ALA A 396 -1.26 -10.03 -0.74
CA ALA A 396 -1.44 -11.46 -0.93
C ALA A 396 -2.73 -11.99 -0.26
N LEU A 397 -3.09 -11.47 0.90
CA LEU A 397 -4.37 -11.78 1.57
C LEU A 397 -5.56 -11.14 0.83
N GLY A 398 -5.41 -9.89 0.38
CA GLY A 398 -6.44 -9.18 -0.38
C GLY A 398 -6.81 -9.88 -1.68
N ARG A 399 -5.82 -10.31 -2.48
CA ARG A 399 -6.09 -10.96 -3.78
C ARG A 399 -6.82 -12.30 -3.66
N LYS A 400 -6.77 -12.98 -2.50
CA LYS A 400 -7.60 -14.17 -2.22
C LYS A 400 -9.09 -13.83 -2.10
N ASN A 401 -9.43 -12.58 -1.77
CA ASN A 401 -10.81 -12.14 -1.50
C ASN A 401 -11.47 -11.40 -2.67
N PHE A 402 -10.76 -10.51 -3.36
CA PHE A 402 -11.35 -9.73 -4.49
C PHE A 402 -10.83 -10.14 -5.88
N LEU A 403 -9.97 -11.16 -5.96
CA LEU A 403 -9.47 -11.89 -7.15
C LEU A 403 -8.77 -11.05 -8.25
N HIS A 404 -9.27 -9.87 -8.61
CA HIS A 404 -8.78 -9.03 -9.72
C HIS A 404 -8.88 -7.54 -9.39
N LEU A 405 -8.05 -6.73 -10.05
CA LEU A 405 -8.25 -5.29 -10.22
C LEU A 405 -9.05 -5.03 -11.49
N GLY A 406 -9.94 -4.03 -11.46
CA GLY A 406 -10.82 -3.72 -12.61
C GLY A 406 -10.10 -3.07 -13.81
N SER A 407 -8.91 -2.49 -13.60
CA SER A 407 -8.10 -1.83 -14.63
C SER A 407 -6.70 -1.53 -14.08
N ASP A 408 -5.78 -1.10 -14.94
CA ASP A 408 -4.46 -0.57 -14.54
C ASP A 408 -4.60 0.63 -13.59
N SER A 409 -5.51 1.56 -13.90
CA SER A 409 -5.81 2.69 -13.00
C SER A 409 -6.36 2.24 -11.64
N GLY A 410 -7.05 1.09 -11.59
CA GLY A 410 -7.45 0.44 -10.35
C GLY A 410 -6.26 -0.05 -9.52
N GLY A 411 -5.18 -0.50 -10.18
CA GLY A 411 -3.92 -0.88 -9.57
C GLY A 411 -3.14 0.32 -9.02
N GLU A 412 -3.08 1.42 -9.76
CA GLU A 412 -2.47 2.67 -9.30
C GLU A 412 -3.15 3.20 -8.04
N ARG A 413 -4.50 3.23 -8.03
CA ARG A 413 -5.30 3.59 -6.85
C ARG A 413 -5.04 2.66 -5.67
N ALA A 414 -4.93 1.36 -5.93
CA ALA A 414 -4.59 0.39 -4.88
C ALA A 414 -3.20 0.67 -4.29
N ALA A 415 -2.20 1.02 -5.11
CA ALA A 415 -0.86 1.36 -4.65
C ALA A 415 -0.85 2.58 -3.71
N VAL A 416 -1.59 3.64 -4.05
CA VAL A 416 -1.78 4.82 -3.18
C VAL A 416 -2.34 4.41 -1.82
N ILE A 417 -3.44 3.65 -1.81
CA ILE A 417 -4.13 3.27 -0.58
C ILE A 417 -3.26 2.32 0.27
N TYR A 418 -2.63 1.32 -0.34
CA TYR A 418 -1.74 0.40 0.38
C TYR A 418 -0.53 1.11 1.00
N SER A 419 0.01 2.14 0.35
CA SER A 419 1.14 2.92 0.87
C SER A 419 0.78 3.60 2.19
N LEU A 420 -0.35 4.30 2.20
CA LEU A 420 -0.80 5.08 3.36
C LEU A 420 -1.27 4.18 4.51
N LEU A 421 -2.08 3.15 4.20
CA LEU A 421 -2.53 2.18 5.20
C LEU A 421 -1.37 1.36 5.77
N GLY A 422 -0.46 0.92 4.91
CA GLY A 422 0.73 0.16 5.32
C GLY A 422 1.62 0.98 6.24
N SER A 423 1.88 2.24 5.90
CA SER A 423 2.72 3.12 6.71
C SER A 423 2.08 3.48 8.05
N ALA A 424 0.78 3.75 8.09
CA ALA A 424 0.06 3.94 9.35
C ALA A 424 0.15 2.70 10.26
N LYS A 425 -0.04 1.50 9.70
CA LYS A 425 0.10 0.24 10.44
C LYS A 425 1.52 0.01 10.96
N LEU A 426 2.55 0.35 10.19
CA LEU A 426 3.96 0.16 10.58
C LEU A 426 4.35 0.93 11.85
N ILE A 427 3.73 2.09 12.08
CA ILE A 427 3.93 2.91 13.29
C ILE A 427 2.90 2.61 14.39
N GLY A 428 2.00 1.64 14.18
CA GLY A 428 0.96 1.26 15.15
C GLY A 428 -0.26 2.20 15.21
N LEU A 429 -0.42 3.09 14.23
CA LEU A 429 -1.54 4.01 14.15
C LEU A 429 -2.79 3.31 13.63
N ASN A 430 -3.96 3.62 14.20
CA ASN A 430 -5.23 3.09 13.71
C ASN A 430 -5.49 3.60 12.27
N PRO A 431 -5.54 2.72 11.25
CA PRO A 431 -5.59 3.18 9.86
C PRO A 431 -6.88 3.92 9.50
N ARG A 432 -7.99 3.60 10.17
CA ARG A 432 -9.29 4.27 9.96
C ARG A 432 -9.27 5.67 10.55
N ALA A 433 -8.78 5.81 11.78
CA ALA A 433 -8.66 7.10 12.45
C ALA A 433 -7.70 8.02 11.69
N TYR A 434 -6.56 7.48 11.24
CA TYR A 434 -5.62 8.18 10.37
C TYR A 434 -6.26 8.66 9.07
N LEU A 435 -6.90 7.77 8.31
CA LEU A 435 -7.52 8.19 7.05
C LEU A 435 -8.64 9.20 7.26
N ARG A 436 -9.50 9.06 8.29
CA ARG A 436 -10.52 10.07 8.59
C ARG A 436 -9.88 11.43 8.85
N HIS A 437 -8.89 11.48 9.75
CA HIS A 437 -8.17 12.70 10.12
C HIS A 437 -7.43 13.36 8.94
N VAL A 438 -6.89 12.58 8.00
CA VAL A 438 -6.33 13.11 6.76
C VAL A 438 -7.42 13.64 5.85
N LEU A 439 -8.48 12.86 5.62
CA LEU A 439 -9.55 13.20 4.68
C LEU A 439 -10.35 14.43 5.12
N ASP A 440 -10.50 14.65 6.43
CA ASP A 440 -11.16 15.84 7.00
C ASP A 440 -10.41 17.16 6.66
N ARG A 441 -9.12 17.10 6.29
CA ARG A 441 -8.27 18.29 6.15
C ARG A 441 -7.60 18.43 4.79
N ILE A 442 -7.32 17.32 4.11
CA ILE A 442 -6.47 17.28 2.92
C ILE A 442 -6.98 18.16 1.77
N ALA A 443 -8.29 18.36 1.65
CA ALA A 443 -8.89 19.19 0.61
C ALA A 443 -8.54 20.69 0.77
N GLU A 444 -8.33 21.17 2.00
CA GLU A 444 -7.94 22.55 2.29
C GLU A 444 -6.45 22.70 2.65
N HIS A 445 -5.73 21.58 2.73
CA HIS A 445 -4.34 21.58 3.17
C HIS A 445 -3.40 22.08 2.06
N PRO A 446 -2.49 23.03 2.34
CA PRO A 446 -1.57 23.52 1.32
C PRO A 446 -0.69 22.41 0.75
N ILE A 447 -0.66 22.31 -0.58
CA ILE A 447 0.04 21.24 -1.30
C ILE A 447 1.55 21.19 -1.00
N ASN A 448 2.17 22.35 -0.72
CA ASN A 448 3.58 22.46 -0.35
C ASN A 448 3.88 22.02 1.09
N ARG A 449 2.84 21.76 1.90
CA ARG A 449 2.92 21.26 3.28
C ARG A 449 2.25 19.90 3.45
N ILE A 450 1.99 19.18 2.35
CA ILE A 450 1.28 17.89 2.36
C ILE A 450 1.96 16.86 3.28
N ASP A 451 3.27 16.98 3.48
CA ASP A 451 4.08 16.12 4.34
C ASP A 451 3.65 16.20 5.83
N GLU A 452 3.00 17.29 6.26
CA GLU A 452 2.41 17.46 7.60
C GLU A 452 1.24 16.49 7.85
N LEU A 453 0.70 15.84 6.81
CA LEU A 453 -0.35 14.84 6.91
C LEU A 453 0.18 13.39 6.90
N LEU A 454 1.51 13.18 6.85
CA LEU A 454 2.10 11.84 6.89
C LEU A 454 1.83 11.14 8.23
N PRO A 455 1.83 9.80 8.28
CA PRO A 455 1.35 9.06 9.45
C PRO A 455 1.98 9.47 10.79
N TRP A 456 3.30 9.69 10.81
CA TRP A 456 4.03 10.11 12.02
C TRP A 456 3.86 11.59 12.35
N ALA A 457 3.57 12.45 11.38
CA ALA A 457 3.38 13.89 11.60
C ALA A 457 2.06 14.20 12.32
N VAL A 458 1.07 13.34 12.16
CA VAL A 458 -0.27 13.49 12.76
C VAL A 458 -0.54 12.50 13.90
N ALA A 459 0.42 11.63 14.24
CA ALA A 459 0.20 10.55 15.19
C ALA A 459 -0.29 11.05 16.55
N ASP A 460 0.28 12.14 17.06
CA ASP A 460 -0.08 12.75 18.35
C ASP A 460 -1.41 13.53 18.31
N GLN A 461 -1.95 13.80 17.12
CA GLN A 461 -3.23 14.49 16.91
C GLN A 461 -4.41 13.53 16.80
N ILE A 462 -4.14 12.22 16.73
CA ILE A 462 -5.14 11.18 16.56
C ILE A 462 -5.25 10.42 17.87
N ASP A 463 -6.34 10.66 18.61
CA ASP A 463 -6.69 9.86 19.78
C ASP A 463 -6.79 8.39 19.37
N THR A 464 -5.81 7.60 19.77
CA THR A 464 -5.79 6.17 19.50
C THR A 464 -5.89 5.37 20.77
N VAL A 465 -6.87 4.45 20.79
CA VAL A 465 -6.63 3.14 21.40
C VAL A 465 -5.47 2.54 20.59
N ARG A 466 -4.24 2.63 21.12
CA ARG A 466 -3.05 2.06 20.47
C ARG A 466 -3.33 0.59 20.17
N LEU A 467 -3.27 0.20 18.89
CA LEU A 467 -3.37 -1.21 18.53
C LEU A 467 -2.20 -1.93 19.22
N PRO A 468 -2.43 -3.10 19.85
CA PRO A 468 -1.34 -3.86 20.43
C PRO A 468 -0.32 -4.14 19.34
N GLN A 469 0.87 -3.56 19.47
CA GLN A 469 2.02 -3.96 18.68
C GLN A 469 2.31 -5.39 19.10
N ARG A 470 2.00 -6.38 18.24
CA ARG A 470 2.57 -7.71 18.42
C ARG A 470 4.07 -7.53 18.39
N GLN A 471 4.71 -7.71 19.54
CA GLN A 471 6.16 -7.68 19.67
C GLN A 471 6.74 -8.58 18.57
N ALA A 472 7.65 -8.00 17.79
CA ALA A 472 8.40 -8.73 16.79
C ALA A 472 9.18 -9.84 17.53
N ALA A 473 8.75 -11.08 17.33
CA ALA A 473 9.55 -12.27 17.58
C ALA A 473 9.99 -12.84 16.22
#